data_AF-A0A163J9E5-F1
#
_entry.id   AF-A0A163J9E5-F1
#
_cell.length_a   1.000
_cell.length_b   1.000
_cell.length_c   1.000
_cell.angle_alpha   90.00
_cell.angle_beta   90.00
_cell.angle_gamma   90.00
#
_symmetry.space_group_name_H-M   'P 1'
#
loop_
_entity.id
_entity.type
_entity.pdbx_description
1 polymer ?
#
loop_
_entity_poly.entity_id
_entity_poly.type
_entity_poly.pdbx_seq_one_letter_code
_entity_poly.pdbx_strand_id
1 'polypeptide(L)'
;AMKFLVNRDAVQPGLQAAKVKVPLPNRLSGDRDAVEVENWIADLDHYFKLTNLREEDQLEFAVTLFGPKAKMWWRRLQADESSDVPLNWRELQEAVKMAFVPVGSYKAARNKLANLRQTGSVATYVEEFDELRMVIGNVEEPEALDKFVRGLKQEVQLHLATTDPATVKEATRLALAYDEARSNHESRPRWTRRSG
;
A
#
# COMPACT_ATOMS: atom_id res chain seq x y z
N ALA A 1 -31.33 58.60 -23.52
CA ALA A 1 -30.15 57.79 -23.86
C ALA A 1 -29.78 56.93 -22.65
N MET A 2 -29.75 55.62 -22.85
CA MET A 2 -29.31 54.61 -21.87
C MET A 2 -27.84 54.78 -21.51
N LYS A 3 -27.49 54.56 -20.23
CA LYS A 3 -26.22 53.94 -19.83
C LYS A 3 -26.48 52.98 -18.67
N PHE A 4 -26.40 51.69 -19.00
CA PHE A 4 -26.25 50.60 -18.04
C PHE A 4 -24.86 50.70 -17.41
N LEU A 5 -24.79 50.67 -16.08
CA LEU A 5 -23.61 50.22 -15.35
C LEU A 5 -24.07 49.12 -14.39
N VAL A 6 -23.78 47.89 -14.79
CA VAL A 6 -23.91 46.70 -13.97
C VAL A 6 -22.84 46.80 -12.87
N ASN A 7 -23.28 47.01 -11.64
CA ASN A 7 -22.39 46.92 -10.49
C ASN A 7 -22.15 45.43 -10.20
N ARG A 8 -20.90 44.99 -10.29
CA ARG A 8 -20.48 43.59 -10.31
C ARG A 8 -19.76 43.24 -9.02
N ASP A 9 -20.41 43.49 -7.88
CA ASP A 9 -19.91 43.07 -6.57
C ASP A 9 -20.91 42.10 -5.92
N ALA A 10 -20.82 40.85 -6.35
CA ALA A 10 -21.31 39.71 -5.59
C ALA A 10 -20.16 38.72 -5.45
N VAL A 11 -19.16 39.07 -4.65
CA VAL A 11 -18.18 38.11 -4.16
C VAL A 11 -18.86 37.32 -3.05
N GLN A 12 -19.33 36.12 -3.38
CA GLN A 12 -19.71 35.12 -2.39
C GLN A 12 -18.51 34.86 -1.46
N PRO A 13 -18.67 34.84 -0.12
CA PRO A 13 -17.59 34.42 0.75
C PRO A 13 -17.28 32.95 0.46
N GLY A 14 -16.14 32.73 -0.20
CA GLY A 14 -15.63 31.40 -0.48
C GLY A 14 -15.48 30.61 0.81
N LEU A 15 -15.91 29.34 0.79
CA LEU A 15 -15.51 28.33 1.76
C LEU A 15 -13.99 28.45 1.95
N GLN A 16 -13.54 28.94 3.10
CA GLN A 16 -12.15 28.72 3.49
C GLN A 16 -11.99 27.21 3.58
N ALA A 17 -11.20 26.62 2.69
CA ALA A 17 -10.85 25.22 2.78
C ALA A 17 -10.26 24.98 4.17
N ALA A 18 -10.91 24.13 4.97
CA ALA A 18 -10.35 23.71 6.24
C ALA A 18 -8.94 23.17 5.99
N LYS A 19 -7.93 23.73 6.67
CA LYS A 19 -6.57 23.21 6.61
C LYS A 19 -6.58 21.79 7.17
N VAL A 20 -6.60 20.79 6.29
CA VAL A 20 -6.51 19.38 6.66
C VAL A 20 -5.17 19.19 7.35
N LYS A 21 -5.19 18.81 8.64
CA LYS A 21 -3.98 18.46 9.38
C LYS A 21 -3.52 17.08 8.92
N VAL A 22 -2.39 17.02 8.23
CA VAL A 22 -1.78 15.76 7.81
C VAL A 22 -1.27 15.03 9.07
N PRO A 23 -1.65 13.76 9.32
CA PRO A 23 -1.14 13.00 10.45
C PRO A 23 0.37 12.73 10.30
N LEU A 24 1.08 12.69 11.42
CA LEU A 24 2.50 12.33 11.43
C LEU A 24 2.68 10.84 11.13
N PRO A 25 3.66 10.45 10.30
CA PRO A 25 3.97 9.05 10.05
C PRO A 25 4.43 8.33 11.32
N ASN A 26 4.25 7.00 11.32
CA ASN A 26 4.70 6.16 12.41
C ASN A 26 6.23 6.11 12.51
N ARG A 27 6.72 5.70 13.68
CA ARG A 27 8.16 5.51 13.88
C ARG A 27 8.61 4.15 13.33
N LEU A 28 9.77 4.12 12.70
CA LEU A 28 10.43 2.86 12.36
C LEU A 28 10.96 2.20 13.64
N SER A 29 10.45 1.02 13.99
CA SER A 29 10.84 0.29 15.20
C SER A 29 12.35 -0.02 15.22
N GLY A 30 12.90 -0.38 14.05
CA GLY A 30 14.22 -0.95 13.86
C GLY A 30 14.28 -2.48 13.99
N ASP A 31 13.12 -3.14 13.98
CA ASP A 31 13.04 -4.59 13.79
C ASP A 31 13.28 -4.98 12.33
N ARG A 32 13.66 -6.25 12.12
CA ARG A 32 13.99 -6.74 10.77
C ARG A 32 12.73 -7.21 10.05
N ASP A 33 11.92 -6.26 9.60
CA ASP A 33 10.66 -6.51 8.92
C ASP A 33 10.59 -5.75 7.58
N ALA A 34 10.43 -6.48 6.49
CA ALA A 34 10.34 -5.89 5.16
C ALA A 34 9.07 -5.06 4.98
N VAL A 35 7.94 -5.51 5.54
CA VAL A 35 6.64 -4.84 5.43
C VAL A 35 6.65 -3.53 6.20
N GLU A 36 7.19 -3.52 7.42
CA GLU A 36 7.31 -2.29 8.21
C GLU A 36 8.19 -1.25 7.48
N VAL A 37 9.35 -1.68 6.96
CA VAL A 37 10.29 -0.79 6.28
C VAL A 37 9.67 -0.17 5.04
N GLU A 38 9.04 -0.96 4.16
CA GLU A 38 8.42 -0.45 2.94
C GLU A 38 7.24 0.49 3.25
N ASN A 39 6.40 0.16 4.23
CA ASN A 39 5.31 1.04 4.66
C ASN A 39 5.83 2.36 5.24
N TRP A 40 6.86 2.31 6.09
CA TRP A 40 7.45 3.51 6.69
C TRP A 40 8.03 4.47 5.64
N ILE A 41 8.68 3.92 4.61
CA ILE A 41 9.18 4.70 3.47
C ILE A 41 8.02 5.33 2.69
N ALA A 42 7.00 4.53 2.33
CA ALA A 42 5.85 5.00 1.56
C ALA A 42 5.05 6.08 2.31
N ASP A 43 4.85 5.92 3.61
CA ASP A 43 4.18 6.90 4.47
C ASP A 43 4.93 8.23 4.50
N LEU A 44 6.26 8.20 4.55
CA LEU A 44 7.09 9.40 4.52
C LEU A 44 7.09 10.08 3.15
N ASP A 45 7.21 9.34 2.05
CA ASP A 45 7.06 9.89 0.70
C ASP A 45 5.72 10.62 0.53
N HIS A 46 4.64 10.00 1.03
CA HIS A 46 3.32 10.60 1.00
C HIS A 46 3.24 11.87 1.86
N TYR A 47 3.78 11.80 3.08
CA TYR A 47 3.81 12.94 4.00
C TYR A 47 4.60 14.13 3.43
N PHE A 48 5.78 13.89 2.88
CA PHE A 48 6.60 14.93 2.25
C PHE A 48 5.88 15.59 1.09
N LYS A 49 5.20 14.80 0.26
CA LYS A 49 4.38 15.32 -0.84
C LYS A 49 3.21 16.17 -0.35
N LEU A 50 2.46 15.71 0.67
CA LEU A 50 1.30 16.43 1.18
C LEU A 50 1.66 17.72 1.92
N THR A 51 2.81 17.73 2.60
CA THR A 51 3.28 18.89 3.37
C THR A 51 4.17 19.82 2.57
N ASN A 52 4.53 19.42 1.34
CA ASN A 52 5.49 20.10 0.48
C ASN A 52 6.83 20.31 1.20
N LEU A 53 7.30 19.29 1.93
CA LEU A 53 8.56 19.34 2.66
C LEU A 53 9.72 19.34 1.66
N ARG A 54 10.60 20.33 1.80
CA ARG A 54 11.76 20.52 0.91
C ARG A 54 12.71 19.34 1.02
N GLU A 55 13.29 18.93 -0.10
CA GLU A 55 14.15 17.74 -0.18
C GLU A 55 15.32 17.81 0.81
N GLU A 56 15.89 19.00 1.04
CA GLU A 56 16.98 19.21 2.00
C GLU A 56 16.59 18.93 3.47
N ASP A 57 15.30 18.98 3.81
CA ASP A 57 14.81 18.76 5.17
C ASP A 57 14.31 17.32 5.40
N GLN A 58 14.11 16.54 4.34
CA GLN A 58 13.44 15.23 4.39
C GLN A 58 14.23 14.18 5.18
N LEU A 59 15.55 14.11 4.97
CA LEU A 59 16.42 13.17 5.68
C LEU A 59 16.37 13.41 7.19
N GLU A 60 16.59 14.66 7.61
CA GLU A 60 16.62 15.02 9.03
C GLU A 60 15.26 14.76 9.67
N PHE A 61 14.17 15.10 8.98
CA PHE A 61 12.82 14.78 9.46
C PHE A 61 12.62 13.28 9.65
N ALA A 62 12.99 12.45 8.66
CA ALA A 62 12.83 11.00 8.73
C ALA A 62 13.61 10.40 9.91
N VAL A 63 14.84 10.86 10.15
CA VAL A 63 15.67 10.44 11.30
C VAL A 63 14.98 10.72 12.64
N THR A 64 14.20 11.80 12.77
CA THR A 64 13.45 12.08 14.00
C THR A 64 12.43 10.97 14.34
N LEU A 65 11.93 10.27 13.32
CA LEU A 65 10.96 9.19 13.41
C LEU A 65 11.60 7.82 13.63
N PHE A 66 12.92 7.73 13.81
CA PHE A 66 13.51 6.48 14.27
C PHE A 66 13.08 6.14 15.70
N GLY A 67 12.63 4.89 15.86
CA GLY A 67 12.46 4.23 17.15
C GLY A 67 13.80 3.95 17.82
N PRO A 68 13.79 3.42 19.06
CA PRO A 68 15.02 3.25 19.84
C PRO A 68 16.09 2.38 19.15
N LYS A 69 15.71 1.26 18.52
CA LYS A 69 16.66 0.37 17.84
C LYS A 69 17.21 1.01 16.57
N ALA A 70 16.34 1.61 15.75
CA ALA A 70 16.75 2.34 14.55
C ALA A 70 17.69 3.51 14.88
N LYS A 71 17.44 4.25 15.98
CA LYS A 71 18.35 5.32 16.46
C LYS A 71 19.73 4.80 16.84
N MET A 72 19.81 3.63 17.48
CA MET A 72 21.10 3.02 17.82
C MET A 72 21.88 2.62 16.57
N TRP A 73 21.20 2.08 15.55
CA TRP A 73 21.81 1.81 14.25
C TRP A 73 22.31 3.10 13.58
N TRP A 74 21.47 4.13 13.50
CA TRP A 74 21.82 5.42 12.87
C TRP A 74 23.05 6.08 13.52
N ARG A 75 23.16 6.01 14.85
CA ARG A 75 24.34 6.52 15.57
C ARG A 75 25.60 5.74 15.28
N ARG A 76 25.51 4.41 15.15
CA ARG A 76 26.65 3.56 14.80
C ARG A 76 27.12 3.84 13.38
N LEU A 77 26.19 4.01 12.43
CA LEU A 77 26.49 4.34 11.04
C LEU A 77 27.26 5.67 10.94
N GLN A 78 26.83 6.70 11.67
CA GLN A 78 27.54 8.00 11.69
C GLN A 78 28.90 7.99 12.39
N ALA A 79 29.07 7.10 13.37
CA ALA A 79 30.33 7.02 14.13
C ALA A 79 31.41 6.20 13.38
N ASP A 80 31.02 5.46 12.36
CA ASP A 80 31.92 4.66 11.55
C ASP A 80 32.45 5.48 10.37
N GLU A 81 33.72 5.90 10.46
CA GLU A 81 34.39 6.69 9.43
C GLU A 81 34.52 5.97 8.07
N SER A 82 34.32 4.65 8.05
CA SER A 82 34.35 3.84 6.82
C SER A 82 32.98 3.63 6.19
N SER A 83 31.91 4.05 6.86
CA SER A 83 30.54 3.91 6.39
C SER A 83 30.13 5.10 5.50
N ASP A 84 29.52 4.81 4.36
CA ASP A 84 28.85 5.83 3.54
C ASP A 84 27.55 6.26 4.23
N VAL A 85 27.61 7.38 4.95
CA VAL A 85 26.44 7.96 5.63
C VAL A 85 25.52 8.59 4.58
N PRO A 86 24.22 8.25 4.56
CA PRO A 86 23.25 8.87 3.66
C PRO A 86 23.23 10.39 3.74
N LEU A 87 23.24 11.07 2.59
CA LEU A 87 23.24 12.52 2.46
C LEU A 87 21.86 13.09 2.10
N ASN A 88 20.94 12.25 1.65
CA ASN A 88 19.59 12.64 1.27
C ASN A 88 18.58 11.52 1.55
N TRP A 89 17.29 11.84 1.42
CA TRP A 89 16.20 10.91 1.71
C TRP A 89 16.31 9.61 0.90
N ARG A 90 16.67 9.69 -0.39
CA ARG A 90 16.81 8.52 -1.27
C ARG A 90 17.90 7.56 -0.77
N GLU A 91 19.07 8.09 -0.40
CA GLU A 91 20.14 7.27 0.17
C GLU A 91 19.75 6.68 1.53
N LEU A 92 18.95 7.40 2.32
CA LEU A 92 18.44 6.89 3.60
C LEU A 92 17.49 5.71 3.39
N GLN A 93 16.61 5.77 2.38
CA GLN A 93 15.72 4.65 2.01
C GLN A 93 16.54 3.39 1.72
N GLU A 94 17.60 3.50 0.91
CA GLU A 94 18.48 2.38 0.58
C GLU A 94 19.20 1.83 1.82
N ALA A 95 19.77 2.69 2.65
CA ALA A 95 20.46 2.29 3.88
C ALA A 95 19.52 1.61 4.89
N VAL A 96 18.31 2.13 5.07
CA VAL A 96 17.28 1.54 5.93
C VAL A 96 16.85 0.17 5.38
N LYS A 97 16.66 0.04 4.06
CA LYS A 97 16.37 -1.25 3.43
C LYS A 97 17.50 -2.25 3.67
N MET A 98 18.75 -1.87 3.50
CA MET A 98 19.91 -2.75 3.75
C MET A 98 20.00 -3.19 5.22
N ALA A 99 19.70 -2.29 6.15
CA ALA A 99 19.82 -2.57 7.58
C ALA A 99 18.69 -3.46 8.12
N PHE A 100 17.45 -3.20 7.70
CA PHE A 100 16.26 -3.75 8.34
C PHE A 100 15.47 -4.73 7.48
N VAL A 101 15.65 -4.76 6.16
CA VAL A 101 15.04 -5.84 5.34
C VAL A 101 15.90 -7.11 5.50
N PRO A 102 15.33 -8.26 5.92
CA PRO A 102 16.09 -9.51 5.97
C PRO A 102 16.68 -9.90 4.60
N VAL A 103 17.90 -10.44 4.61
CA VAL A 103 18.56 -10.90 3.37
C VAL A 103 17.69 -11.98 2.72
N GLY A 104 17.41 -11.80 1.43
CA GLY A 104 16.58 -12.74 0.68
C GLY A 104 15.07 -12.50 0.78
N SER A 105 14.58 -11.51 1.54
CA SER A 105 13.14 -11.18 1.61
C SER A 105 12.52 -10.95 0.24
N TYR A 106 13.19 -10.20 -0.64
CA TYR A 106 12.71 -9.99 -2.02
C TYR A 106 12.62 -11.29 -2.83
N LYS A 107 13.60 -12.20 -2.67
CA LYS A 107 13.60 -13.50 -3.37
C LYS A 107 12.52 -14.42 -2.79
N ALA A 108 12.40 -14.45 -1.47
CA ALA A 108 11.37 -15.20 -0.76
C ALA A 108 9.96 -14.71 -1.13
N ALA A 109 9.75 -13.39 -1.19
CA ALA A 109 8.50 -12.79 -1.63
C ALA A 109 8.17 -13.16 -3.08
N ARG A 110 9.14 -13.06 -4.01
CA ARG A 110 8.94 -13.50 -5.41
C ARG A 110 8.59 -14.99 -5.50
N ASN A 111 9.26 -15.84 -4.74
CA ASN A 111 8.96 -17.27 -4.70
C ASN A 111 7.59 -17.55 -4.09
N LYS A 112 7.20 -16.84 -3.03
CA LYS A 112 5.87 -16.98 -2.41
C LYS A 112 4.79 -16.50 -3.38
N LEU A 113 4.99 -15.36 -4.07
CA LEU A 113 4.06 -14.85 -5.08
C LEU A 113 3.87 -15.84 -6.24
N ALA A 114 4.95 -16.43 -6.75
CA ALA A 114 4.87 -17.42 -7.83
C ALA A 114 4.03 -18.65 -7.45
N ASN A 115 4.10 -19.05 -6.17
CA ASN A 115 3.40 -20.21 -5.62
C ASN A 115 2.10 -19.85 -4.89
N LEU A 116 1.71 -18.57 -4.86
CA LEU A 116 0.56 -18.12 -4.09
C LEU A 116 -0.72 -18.71 -4.69
N ARG A 117 -1.52 -19.38 -3.84
CA ARG A 117 -2.79 -19.99 -4.22
C ARG A 117 -3.84 -19.67 -3.15
N GLN A 118 -5.06 -19.41 -3.59
CA GLN A 118 -6.21 -19.23 -2.70
C GLN A 118 -6.56 -20.57 -2.03
N THR A 119 -6.24 -20.70 -0.75
CA THR A 119 -6.61 -21.86 0.08
C THR A 119 -7.90 -21.57 0.87
N GLY A 120 -8.01 -20.37 1.45
CA GLY A 120 -9.15 -19.89 2.23
C GLY A 120 -10.12 -19.01 1.44
N SER A 121 -10.52 -17.90 2.06
CA SER A 121 -11.35 -16.85 1.46
C SER A 121 -10.57 -16.05 0.42
N VAL A 122 -11.29 -15.37 -0.47
CA VAL A 122 -10.68 -14.40 -1.38
C VAL A 122 -10.02 -13.26 -0.60
N ALA A 123 -10.61 -12.81 0.51
CA ALA A 123 -10.07 -11.71 1.32
C ALA A 123 -8.65 -12.00 1.84
N THR A 124 -8.43 -13.17 2.46
CA THR A 124 -7.09 -13.55 2.95
C THR A 124 -6.10 -13.71 1.79
N TYR A 125 -6.54 -14.25 0.65
CA TYR A 125 -5.69 -14.35 -0.53
C TYR A 125 -5.25 -12.98 -1.07
N VAL A 126 -6.17 -12.01 -1.11
CA VAL A 126 -5.90 -10.63 -1.54
C VAL A 126 -4.91 -9.96 -0.59
N GLU A 127 -5.10 -10.08 0.72
CA GLU A 127 -4.17 -9.55 1.73
C GLU A 127 -2.75 -10.11 1.52
N GLU A 128 -2.61 -11.43 1.38
CA GLU A 128 -1.30 -12.05 1.13
C GLU A 128 -0.69 -11.61 -0.21
N PHE A 129 -1.50 -11.43 -1.26
CA PHE A 129 -1.03 -10.96 -2.55
C PHE A 129 -0.51 -9.53 -2.48
N ASP A 130 -1.25 -8.64 -1.81
CA ASP A 130 -0.90 -7.22 -1.67
C ASP A 130 0.36 -7.03 -0.82
N GLU A 131 0.51 -7.76 0.28
CA GLU A 131 1.73 -7.77 1.09
C GLU A 131 2.96 -8.18 0.27
N LEU A 132 2.82 -9.24 -0.54
CA LEU A 132 3.91 -9.72 -1.40
C LEU A 132 4.26 -8.73 -2.48
N ARG A 133 3.25 -8.12 -3.13
CA ARG A 133 3.46 -7.11 -4.16
C ARG A 133 4.18 -5.89 -3.59
N MET A 134 3.80 -5.46 -2.39
CA MET A 134 4.43 -4.34 -1.68
C MET A 134 5.90 -4.61 -1.39
N VAL A 135 6.24 -5.78 -0.86
CA VAL A 135 7.65 -6.16 -0.61
C VAL A 135 8.45 -6.26 -1.92
N ILE A 136 7.84 -6.66 -3.03
CA ILE A 136 8.52 -6.79 -4.32
C ILE A 136 8.70 -5.42 -5.01
N GLY A 137 7.78 -4.48 -4.80
CA GLY A 137 7.74 -3.13 -5.39
C GLY A 137 7.40 -3.11 -6.88
N ASN A 138 8.16 -3.84 -7.70
CA ASN A 138 8.20 -3.69 -9.16
C ASN A 138 7.48 -4.82 -9.91
N VAL A 139 6.20 -5.10 -9.60
CA VAL A 139 5.39 -6.01 -10.42
C VAL A 139 4.49 -5.17 -11.32
N GLU A 140 4.73 -5.24 -12.63
CA GLU A 140 3.92 -4.55 -13.63
C GLU A 140 2.46 -5.03 -13.58
N GLU A 141 1.51 -4.13 -13.82
CA GLU A 141 0.08 -4.43 -13.66
C GLU A 141 -0.39 -5.65 -14.47
N PRO A 142 0.01 -5.85 -15.75
CA PRO A 142 -0.40 -7.03 -16.51
C PRO A 142 0.15 -8.34 -15.93
N GLU A 143 1.40 -8.34 -15.48
CA GLU A 143 2.02 -9.51 -14.84
C GLU A 143 1.38 -9.79 -13.48
N ALA A 144 1.10 -8.73 -12.70
CA ALA A 144 0.42 -8.84 -11.42
C ALA A 144 -0.97 -9.44 -11.59
N LEU A 145 -1.74 -8.95 -12.56
CA LEU A 145 -3.08 -9.43 -12.87
C LEU A 145 -3.09 -10.90 -13.29
N ASP A 146 -2.21 -11.31 -14.22
CA ASP A 146 -2.11 -12.71 -14.65
C ASP A 146 -1.78 -13.64 -13.47
N LYS A 147 -0.81 -13.26 -12.62
CA LYS A 147 -0.48 -14.05 -11.41
C LYS A 147 -1.63 -14.08 -10.41
N PHE A 148 -2.31 -12.95 -10.19
CA PHE A 148 -3.45 -12.85 -9.28
C PHE A 148 -4.57 -13.80 -9.71
N VAL A 149 -4.98 -13.74 -10.98
CA VAL A 149 -6.07 -14.60 -11.49
C VAL A 149 -5.68 -16.07 -11.40
N ARG A 150 -4.47 -16.45 -11.83
CA ARG A 150 -3.99 -17.85 -11.76
C ARG A 150 -3.93 -18.40 -10.34
N GLY A 151 -3.76 -17.54 -9.34
CA GLY A 151 -3.69 -17.93 -7.94
C GLY A 151 -5.05 -18.21 -7.30
N LEU A 152 -6.14 -17.69 -7.85
CA LEU A 152 -7.50 -17.88 -7.31
C LEU A 152 -8.03 -19.30 -7.51
N LYS A 153 -9.08 -19.70 -6.78
CA LYS A 153 -9.80 -20.95 -7.02
C LYS A 153 -10.48 -20.93 -8.38
N GLN A 154 -10.57 -22.11 -9.02
CA GLN A 154 -11.08 -22.26 -10.39
C GLN A 154 -12.46 -21.61 -10.60
N GLU A 155 -13.36 -21.73 -9.63
CA GLU A 155 -14.68 -21.12 -9.66
C GLU A 155 -14.65 -19.58 -9.72
N VAL A 156 -13.73 -18.95 -8.99
CA VAL A 156 -13.52 -17.49 -9.03
C VAL A 156 -12.87 -17.10 -10.35
N GLN A 157 -11.89 -17.89 -10.83
CA GLN A 157 -11.25 -17.67 -12.13
C GLN A 157 -12.27 -17.67 -13.28
N LEU A 158 -13.23 -18.60 -13.28
CA LEU A 158 -14.28 -18.67 -14.29
C LEU A 158 -15.16 -17.41 -14.27
N HIS A 159 -15.52 -16.92 -13.09
CA HIS A 159 -16.25 -15.65 -12.97
C HIS A 159 -15.45 -14.48 -13.54
N LEU A 160 -14.16 -14.38 -13.22
CA LEU A 160 -13.29 -13.32 -13.74
C LEU A 160 -13.11 -13.41 -15.25
N ALA A 161 -13.01 -14.61 -15.82
CA ALA A 161 -12.93 -14.79 -17.27
C ALA A 161 -14.17 -14.25 -18.02
N THR A 162 -15.35 -14.28 -17.39
CA THR A 162 -16.58 -13.70 -17.99
C THR A 162 -16.69 -12.18 -17.89
N THR A 163 -15.90 -11.57 -17.01
CA THR A 163 -15.93 -10.14 -16.73
C THR A 163 -14.73 -9.39 -17.30
N ASP A 164 -13.64 -10.09 -17.58
CA ASP A 164 -12.42 -9.60 -18.22
C ASP A 164 -11.84 -8.34 -17.55
N PRO A 165 -11.48 -8.41 -16.24
CA PRO A 165 -10.97 -7.26 -15.51
C PRO A 165 -9.64 -6.77 -16.09
N ALA A 166 -9.46 -5.45 -16.18
CA ALA A 166 -8.24 -4.86 -16.75
C ALA A 166 -7.15 -4.59 -15.71
N THR A 167 -7.48 -4.67 -14.42
CA THR A 167 -6.57 -4.33 -13.30
C THR A 167 -6.73 -5.30 -12.15
N VAL A 168 -5.68 -5.45 -11.33
CA VAL A 168 -5.73 -6.24 -10.09
C VAL A 168 -6.84 -5.70 -9.18
N LYS A 169 -6.98 -4.37 -9.09
CA LYS A 169 -8.03 -3.74 -8.28
C LYS A 169 -9.44 -4.15 -8.71
N GLU A 170 -9.70 -4.18 -10.02
CA GLU A 170 -10.99 -4.60 -10.55
C GLU A 170 -11.22 -6.10 -10.31
N ALA A 171 -10.21 -6.93 -10.57
CA ALA A 171 -10.25 -8.36 -10.32
C ALA A 171 -10.52 -8.67 -8.83
N THR A 172 -9.87 -7.96 -7.91
CA THR A 172 -10.09 -8.05 -6.46
C THR A 172 -11.54 -7.74 -6.10
N ARG A 173 -12.09 -6.63 -6.60
CA ARG A 173 -13.49 -6.25 -6.32
C ARG A 173 -14.48 -7.32 -6.78
N LEU A 174 -14.28 -7.85 -7.99
CA LEU A 174 -15.14 -8.88 -8.57
C LEU A 174 -15.02 -10.21 -7.83
N ALA A 175 -13.79 -10.61 -7.49
CA ALA A 175 -13.52 -11.84 -6.75
C ALA A 175 -14.15 -11.80 -5.34
N LEU A 176 -14.04 -10.67 -4.63
CA LEU A 176 -14.66 -10.50 -3.32
C LEU A 176 -16.20 -10.56 -3.40
N ALA A 177 -16.79 -9.88 -4.38
CA ALA A 177 -18.24 -9.91 -4.59
C ALA A 177 -18.75 -11.32 -4.90
N TYR A 178 -17.99 -12.12 -5.65
CA TYR A 178 -18.29 -13.51 -5.92
C TYR A 178 -18.28 -14.36 -4.64
N ASP A 179 -17.26 -14.23 -3.80
CA ASP A 179 -17.11 -14.98 -2.54
C ASP A 179 -18.25 -14.65 -1.56
N GLU A 180 -18.64 -13.38 -1.46
CA GLU A 180 -19.76 -12.92 -0.63
C GLU A 180 -21.11 -13.48 -1.14
N ALA A 181 -21.35 -13.43 -2.44
CA ALA A 181 -22.57 -13.99 -3.04
C ALA A 181 -22.67 -15.51 -2.81
N ARG A 182 -21.53 -16.22 -2.90
CA ARG A 182 -21.45 -17.66 -2.65
C ARG A 182 -21.72 -17.98 -1.18
N SER A 183 -21.05 -17.30 -0.25
CA SER A 183 -21.23 -17.50 1.19
C SER A 183 -22.69 -17.26 1.61
N ASN A 184 -23.32 -16.21 1.08
CA ASN A 184 -24.74 -15.92 1.31
C ASN A 184 -25.67 -17.02 0.77
N HIS A 185 -25.34 -17.64 -0.36
CA HIS A 185 -26.13 -18.76 -0.90
C HIS A 185 -25.99 -20.02 -0.03
N GLU A 186 -24.79 -20.34 0.43
CA GLU A 186 -24.51 -21.50 1.29
C GLU A 186 -25.10 -21.37 2.70
N SER A 187 -25.21 -20.13 3.21
CA SER A 187 -25.77 -19.84 4.53
C SER A 187 -27.30 -19.94 4.61
N ARG A 188 -28.01 -20.10 3.48
CA ARG A 188 -29.47 -20.24 3.46
C ARG A 188 -29.87 -21.67 3.87
N PRO A 189 -30.69 -21.85 4.93
CA PRO A 189 -31.09 -23.18 5.37
C PRO A 189 -31.89 -23.91 4.28
N ARG A 190 -31.47 -25.14 3.94
CA ARG A 190 -32.20 -26.08 3.08
C ARG A 190 -33.45 -26.63 3.80
N TRP A 191 -34.42 -25.78 4.14
CA TRP A 191 -35.73 -26.27 4.58
C TRP A 191 -36.86 -25.45 3.97
N THR A 192 -37.51 -26.06 2.96
CA THR A 192 -38.96 -26.22 2.83
C THR A 192 -39.28 -26.97 1.53
N ARG A 193 -39.10 -28.30 1.53
CA ARG A 193 -39.84 -29.17 0.60
C ARG A 193 -40.49 -30.31 1.39
N ARG A 194 -41.77 -30.05 1.71
CA ARG A 194 -42.90 -30.96 1.96
C ARG A 194 -42.66 -32.29 2.70
N SER A 195 -43.43 -32.45 3.79
CA SER A 195 -44.29 -33.63 3.94
C SER A 195 -45.65 -33.15 4.46
N GLY A 196 -46.62 -33.11 3.55
CA GLY A 196 -48.04 -32.84 3.75
C GLY A 196 -48.76 -33.36 2.52
#